data_AF-A0A378QVU2-F1
#
_entry.id   AF-A0A378QVU2-F1
#
_cell.length_a   1.000
_cell.length_b   1.000
_cell.length_c   1.000
_cell.angle_alpha   90.00
_cell.angle_beta   90.00
_cell.angle_gamma   90.00
#
_symmetry.space_group_name_H-M   'P 1'
#
loop_
_entity.id
_entity.type
_entity.pdbx_description
1 polymer ?
#
loop_
_entity_poly.entity_id
_entity_poly.type
_entity_poly.pdbx_seq_one_letter_code
_entity_poly.pdbx_strand_id
1 'polypeptide(L)'
;MKTARTGIVTNDTTQDSSDGTRLVCAIRWKIEQFHRELKQLTGIEANQCRKARIQRNHICCCMLVWLQLARQAKRLKQSLYQVKRGLLSDYLREQLRSPSVVFA
;
A
#
# COMPACT_ATOMS: atom_id res chain seq x y z
N MET A 1 14.73 22.13 15.05
CA MET A 1 14.04 20.85 14.83
C MET A 1 14.45 19.92 15.98
N LYS A 2 13.56 19.65 16.94
CA LYS A 2 13.91 18.91 18.16
C LYS A 2 14.04 17.41 17.83
N THR A 3 15.27 16.92 17.68
CA THR A 3 15.59 15.49 17.74
C THR A 3 15.47 15.04 19.19
N ALA A 4 14.25 14.76 19.64
CA ALA A 4 14.07 14.03 20.89
C ALA A 4 14.67 12.63 20.69
N ARG A 5 15.60 12.23 21.56
CA ARG A 5 16.14 10.87 21.61
C ARG A 5 14.99 9.93 21.99
N THR A 6 14.33 9.31 21.01
CA THR A 6 13.26 8.33 21.28
C THR A 6 13.91 7.06 21.83
N GLY A 7 13.78 6.84 23.14
CA GLY A 7 14.16 5.57 23.77
C GLY A 7 13.22 4.46 23.30
N ILE A 8 13.77 3.28 23.02
CA ILE A 8 12.99 2.07 22.69
C ILE A 8 12.94 1.22 23.95
N VAL A 9 11.73 0.90 24.40
CA VAL A 9 11.48 -0.01 25.52
C VAL A 9 10.92 -1.30 24.94
N THR A 10 11.47 -2.45 25.34
CA THR A 10 11.04 -3.78 24.88
C THR A 10 10.85 -4.71 26.07
N ASN A 11 9.87 -5.61 25.97
CA ASN A 11 9.67 -6.71 26.93
C ASN A 11 10.44 -7.97 26.52
N ASP A 12 11.21 -7.91 25.42
CA ASP A 12 12.09 -9.00 24.99
C ASP A 12 13.31 -9.06 25.91
N THR A 13 13.27 -10.01 26.85
CA THR A 13 14.34 -10.25 27.82
C THR A 13 15.59 -10.88 27.21
N THR A 14 15.52 -11.34 25.96
CA THR A 14 16.65 -11.95 25.24
C THR A 14 17.42 -10.94 24.39
N GLN A 15 16.89 -9.73 24.23
CA GLN A 15 17.50 -8.68 23.44
C GLN A 15 18.67 -8.02 24.21
N ASP A 16 19.88 -8.29 23.76
CA ASP A 16 21.13 -7.75 24.33
C ASP A 16 21.75 -6.62 23.50
N SER A 17 21.20 -6.35 22.30
CA SER A 17 21.73 -5.37 21.35
C SER A 17 20.84 -4.16 21.17
N SER A 18 21.41 -2.97 21.39
CA SER A 18 20.72 -1.72 21.07
C SER A 18 20.45 -1.57 19.57
N ASP A 19 21.34 -2.11 18.72
CA ASP A 19 21.18 -2.05 17.26
C ASP A 19 20.15 -3.06 16.77
N GLY A 20 20.14 -4.27 17.34
CA GLY A 20 19.08 -5.25 17.11
C GLY A 20 17.70 -4.69 17.45
N THR A 21 17.60 -4.04 18.62
CA THR A 21 16.39 -3.34 19.06
C THR A 21 15.94 -2.26 18.05
N ARG A 22 16.88 -1.44 17.56
CA ARG A 22 16.58 -0.41 16.54
C ARG A 22 16.11 -1.03 15.23
N LEU A 23 16.71 -2.13 14.77
CA LEU A 23 16.35 -2.81 13.54
C LEU A 23 14.91 -3.34 13.60
N VAL A 24 14.55 -4.01 14.70
CA VAL A 24 13.17 -4.49 14.91
C VAL A 24 12.21 -3.32 14.98
N CYS A 25 12.56 -2.25 15.70
CA CYS A 25 11.73 -1.05 15.78
C CYS A 25 11.56 -0.37 14.40
N ALA A 26 12.51 -0.48 13.49
CA ALA A 26 12.40 0.08 12.13
C ALA A 26 11.27 -0.58 11.33
N ILE A 27 10.88 -1.82 11.64
CA ILE A 27 9.72 -2.49 11.02
C ILE A 27 8.43 -1.71 11.28
N ARG A 28 8.34 -0.95 12.38
CA ARG A 28 7.17 -0.12 12.68
C ARG A 28 6.81 0.82 11.54
N TRP A 29 7.79 1.34 10.79
CA TRP A 29 7.52 2.18 9.62
C TRP A 29 6.74 1.47 8.50
N LYS A 30 6.75 0.13 8.45
CA LYS A 30 5.96 -0.63 7.49
C LYS A 30 4.46 -0.42 7.63
N ILE A 31 3.94 -0.15 8.84
CA ILE A 31 2.51 0.15 9.01
C ILE A 31 2.14 1.49 8.38
N GLU A 32 3.03 2.48 8.45
CA GLU A 32 2.83 3.78 7.83
C GLU A 32 2.93 3.69 6.31
N GLN A 33 3.89 2.90 5.79
CA GLN A 33 3.95 2.60 4.37
C GLN A 33 2.67 1.91 3.89
N PHE A 34 2.18 0.90 4.61
CA PHE A 34 0.93 0.21 4.31
C PHE A 34 -0.25 1.19 4.26
N HIS A 35 -0.46 1.99 5.31
CA HIS A 35 -1.57 2.95 5.34
C HIS A 35 -1.49 3.98 4.21
N ARG A 36 -0.29 4.49 3.89
CA ARG A 36 -0.09 5.44 2.78
C ARG A 36 -0.47 4.81 1.44
N GLU A 37 0.04 3.61 1.16
CA GLU A 37 -0.22 2.92 -0.10
C GLU A 37 -1.69 2.50 -0.21
N LEU A 38 -2.31 2.04 0.87
CA LEU A 38 -3.72 1.69 0.92
C LEU A 38 -4.59 2.90 0.53
N LYS A 39 -4.35 4.06 1.15
CA LYS A 39 -5.08 5.30 0.83
C LYS A 39 -4.88 5.72 -0.62
N GLN A 40 -3.64 5.77 -1.09
CA GLN A 40 -3.31 6.30 -2.41
C GLN A 40 -3.72 5.40 -3.57
N LEU A 41 -3.71 4.08 -3.39
CA LEU A 41 -3.85 3.13 -4.50
C LEU A 41 -5.23 2.47 -4.59
N THR A 42 -6.01 2.50 -3.50
CA THR A 42 -7.27 1.72 -3.43
C THR A 42 -8.52 2.56 -3.19
N GLY A 43 -8.39 3.85 -2.88
CA GLY A 43 -9.55 4.73 -2.64
C GLY A 43 -10.33 4.38 -1.37
N ILE A 44 -9.67 3.83 -0.34
CA ILE A 44 -10.32 3.42 0.91
C ILE A 44 -11.11 4.56 1.59
N GLU A 45 -10.66 5.81 1.43
CA GLU A 45 -11.29 7.01 2.00
C GLU A 45 -12.35 7.64 1.08
N ALA A 46 -12.51 7.12 -0.14
CA ALA A 46 -13.41 7.71 -1.16
C ALA A 46 -14.86 7.19 -1.08
N ASN A 47 -15.17 6.27 -0.16
CA ASN A 47 -16.51 5.72 -0.03
C ASN A 47 -17.48 6.71 0.63
N GLN A 48 -18.50 7.11 -0.11
CA GLN A 48 -19.54 8.05 0.35
C GLN A 48 -20.74 7.35 1.02
N CYS A 49 -20.76 6.02 1.09
CA CYS A 49 -21.85 5.27 1.70
C CYS A 49 -21.97 5.55 3.20
N ARG A 50 -23.20 5.64 3.71
CA ARG A 50 -23.48 5.90 5.14
C ARG A 50 -23.75 4.65 5.98
N LYS A 51 -24.11 3.53 5.34
CA LYS A 51 -24.40 2.27 6.04
C LYS A 51 -23.10 1.60 6.50
N ALA A 52 -22.97 1.32 7.80
CA ALA A 52 -21.77 0.74 8.40
C ALA A 52 -21.34 -0.60 7.76
N ARG A 53 -22.29 -1.47 7.40
CA ARG A 53 -21.98 -2.74 6.70
C ARG A 53 -21.29 -2.49 5.35
N ILE A 54 -21.76 -1.52 4.59
CA ILE A 54 -21.20 -1.19 3.27
C ILE A 54 -19.81 -0.57 3.43
N GLN A 55 -19.62 0.29 4.44
CA GLN A 55 -18.29 0.84 4.75
C GLN A 55 -17.28 -0.25 5.10
N ARG A 56 -17.65 -1.21 5.97
CA ARG A 56 -16.79 -2.35 6.30
C ARG A 56 -16.46 -3.22 5.09
N ASN A 57 -17.45 -3.48 4.23
CA ASN A 57 -17.24 -4.22 2.99
C ASN A 57 -16.25 -3.49 2.07
N HIS A 58 -16.39 -2.17 1.89
CA HIS A 58 -15.47 -1.35 1.09
C HIS A 58 -14.04 -1.42 1.63
N ILE A 59 -13.87 -1.25 2.94
CA ILE A 59 -12.57 -1.37 3.61
C ILE A 59 -11.94 -2.73 3.33
N CYS A 60 -12.71 -3.82 3.48
CA CYS A 60 -12.26 -5.18 3.19
C CYS A 60 -11.81 -5.33 1.72
N CYS A 61 -12.62 -4.87 0.77
CA CYS A 61 -12.28 -4.90 -0.65
C CYS A 61 -10.99 -4.12 -0.96
N CYS A 62 -10.82 -2.92 -0.39
CA CYS A 62 -9.59 -2.14 -0.53
C CYS A 62 -8.37 -2.89 0.00
N MET A 63 -8.47 -3.55 1.16
CA MET A 63 -7.38 -4.37 1.71
C MET A 63 -7.04 -5.57 0.80
N LEU A 64 -8.05 -6.26 0.25
CA LEU A 64 -7.85 -7.37 -0.68
C LEU A 64 -7.15 -6.91 -1.98
N VAL A 65 -7.57 -5.77 -2.52
CA VAL A 65 -6.93 -5.17 -3.70
C VAL A 65 -5.47 -4.81 -3.41
N TRP A 66 -5.19 -4.18 -2.26
CA TRP A 66 -3.81 -3.86 -1.86
C TRP A 66 -2.96 -5.13 -1.72
N LEU A 67 -3.48 -6.19 -1.09
CA LEU A 67 -2.78 -7.46 -0.93
C LEU A 67 -2.42 -8.08 -2.30
N GLN A 68 -3.35 -8.04 -3.24
CA GLN A 68 -3.10 -8.52 -4.59
C GLN A 68 -2.04 -7.68 -5.29
N LEU A 69 -2.11 -6.35 -5.22
CA LEU A 69 -1.08 -5.45 -5.76
C LEU A 69 0.29 -5.72 -5.16
N ALA A 70 0.37 -5.92 -3.84
CA ALA A 70 1.62 -6.23 -3.14
C ALA A 70 2.21 -7.58 -3.60
N ARG A 71 1.37 -8.60 -3.77
CA ARG A 71 1.79 -9.90 -4.33
C ARG A 71 2.33 -9.76 -5.74
N GLN A 72 1.68 -8.97 -6.59
CA GLN A 72 2.13 -8.71 -7.95
C GLN A 72 3.42 -7.92 -8.00
N ALA A 73 3.54 -6.87 -7.18
CA ALA A 73 4.74 -6.06 -7.03
C ALA A 73 5.95 -6.94 -6.67
N LYS A 74 5.79 -7.86 -5.70
CA LYS A 74 6.84 -8.81 -5.33
C LYS A 74 7.22 -9.74 -6.48
N ARG A 75 6.23 -10.29 -7.20
CA ARG A 75 6.45 -11.19 -8.35
C ARG A 75 7.19 -10.50 -9.49
N LEU A 76 6.81 -9.26 -9.80
CA LEU A 76 7.33 -8.47 -10.92
C LEU A 76 8.60 -7.69 -10.56
N LYS A 77 9.04 -7.72 -9.28
CA LYS A 77 10.13 -6.89 -8.74
C LYS A 77 9.92 -5.39 -9.04
N GLN A 78 8.68 -4.94 -8.90
CA GLN A 78 8.25 -3.55 -9.13
C GLN A 78 7.67 -2.95 -7.84
N SER A 79 7.57 -1.63 -7.78
CA SER A 79 6.79 -0.97 -6.73
C SER A 79 5.28 -1.16 -6.95
N LEU A 80 4.47 -1.09 -5.88
CA LEU A 80 3.00 -1.16 -6.00
C LEU A 80 2.47 -0.05 -6.92
N TYR A 81 3.08 1.14 -6.90
CA TYR A 81 2.73 2.26 -7.76
C TYR A 81 2.93 1.95 -9.25
N GLN A 82 4.06 1.31 -9.60
CA GLN A 82 4.33 0.89 -10.98
C GLN A 82 3.32 -0.16 -11.43
N VAL A 83 3.04 -1.16 -10.60
CA VAL A 83 2.03 -2.18 -10.92
C VAL A 83 0.66 -1.53 -11.13
N LYS A 84 0.23 -0.65 -10.21
CA LYS A 84 -1.08 0.02 -10.29
C LYS A 84 -1.22 0.89 -11.54
N ARG A 85 -0.19 1.67 -11.89
CA ARG A 85 -0.18 2.51 -13.11
C ARG A 85 -0.03 1.68 -14.39
N GLY A 86 0.64 0.54 -14.31
CA GLY A 86 0.89 -0.37 -15.42
C GLY A 86 -0.34 -1.13 -15.92
N LEU A 87 -1.39 -1.29 -15.11
CA LEU A 87 -2.54 -2.17 -15.40
C LEU A 87 -3.16 -2.00 -16.79
N LEU A 88 -3.28 -0.77 -17.28
CA LEU A 88 -3.86 -0.46 -18.59
C LEU A 88 -2.84 0.10 -19.58
N SER A 89 -1.56 0.12 -19.23
CA SER A 89 -0.54 0.80 -20.05
C SER A 89 -0.44 0.20 -21.44
N ASP A 90 -0.46 -1.13 -21.56
CA ASP A 90 -0.34 -1.81 -22.86
C ASP A 90 -1.62 -1.63 -23.69
N TYR A 91 -2.78 -1.83 -23.07
CA TYR A 91 -4.08 -1.53 -23.70
C TYR A 91 -4.16 -0.10 -24.23
N LEU A 92 -3.75 0.91 -23.45
CA LEU A 92 -3.78 2.31 -23.88
C LEU A 92 -2.81 2.58 -25.04
N ARG A 93 -1.62 1.97 -25.05
CA ARG A 93 -0.67 2.07 -26.18
C ARG A 93 -1.26 1.48 -27.45
N GLU A 94 -1.98 0.36 -27.35
CA GLU A 94 -2.68 -0.26 -28.47
C GLU A 94 -3.80 0.63 -29.00
N GLN A 95 -4.65 1.17 -28.11
CA GLN A 95 -5.73 2.08 -28.51
C GLN A 95 -5.20 3.37 -29.15
N LEU A 96 -4.04 3.88 -28.73
CA LEU A 96 -3.41 5.04 -29.37
C LEU A 96 -2.86 4.72 -30.76
N ARG A 97 -2.41 3.48 -31.00
CA ARG A 97 -1.88 3.05 -32.31
C ARG A 97 -2.99 2.73 -33.30
N SER A 98 -4.04 2.05 -32.84
CA SER A 98 -5.18 1.63 -33.66
C SER A 98 -6.45 1.69 -32.82
N PRO A 99 -7.13 2.86 -32.77
CA PRO A 99 -8.33 3.03 -31.96
C PRO A 99 -9.41 2.02 -32.37
N SER A 100 -9.79 1.14 -31.46
CA SER A 100 -10.93 0.22 -31.66
C SER A 100 -12.20 0.74 -30.99
N VAL A 101 -12.04 1.63 -30.01
CA VAL A 101 -13.14 2.34 -29.37
C VAL A 101 -13.39 3.65 -30.13
N VAL A 102 -14.52 3.72 -30.83
CA VAL A 102 -14.97 4.95 -31.50
C VAL A 102 -15.84 5.73 -30.52
N PHE A 103 -15.45 6.95 -30.20
CA PHE A 103 -16.32 7.88 -29.48
C PHE A 103 -17.23 8.56 -30.51
N ALA A 104 -18.53 8.30 -30.39
CA ALA A 104 -19.57 8.95 -31.19
C ALA A 104 -19.81 10.39 -30.71
#